data_AF-A0A6I0EM87-F1
#
_entry.id   AF-A0A6I0EM87-F1
#
_cell.length_a   1.000
_cell.length_b   1.000
_cell.length_c   1.000
_cell.angle_alpha   90.00
_cell.angle_beta   90.00
_cell.angle_gamma   90.00
#
_symmetry.space_group_name_H-M   'P 1'
#
loop_
_entity.id
_entity.type
_entity.pdbx_description
1 polymer ?
#
loop_
_entity_poly.entity_id
_entity_poly.type
_entity_poly.pdbx_seq_one_letter_code
_entity_poly.pdbx_strand_id
1 'polypeptide(L)'
;MNYSPENADPAAAPPGGFSAVETFRESLDQIVVAFILAFVFRAFVVEAFIIPTGSMAPTLYGEHGSVTCSDCGYAFAYGLSYYTNGSTSIGPEAKAVCPNCRHENTPLRFNDRERRTESGDRILVLKWPLDLGLDALKLKRWDVVVFKDPRDGTTNFIKRLIGVPGEVLGLIDGDVYAVPTAELSEQARRHLEAFLARKTDFQAKLDSGTRLDPLPASVYAELDAKWRIVPKTSRAQDALWMIVYDDDFRPRKWNTRDPQPRWEPMNERSGWDLSQRTLRFDGTASSEADGIELRHITLDDNYGYNLSGQGTRPVEDMRVQFLLTPASATGDLQVTLTKLGVDWTATLGLDGKMRIEGTREGHSVAEALEGQTDALEPGRPVMVSFELVDYRAVLRVGDREALATTEAVLRPELPALREMFDRRILPTPRSPRVFGRGATFELRHLAVHRDVYYTTPQIDGHNVPHGSVFRYVGVWGSPRNPILLRPGEHFCLGDNNPQSQDSRMWTEVGPHLVGRGAKYQLGTVAEDQLIGQAFFVYWPSGHRLSDRIALLGRFGIIPNVGDMRWIR
;
A
#
# COMPACT_ATOMS: atom_id res chain seq x y z
N MET A 1 -65.67 33.82 -70.19
CA MET A 1 -67.03 33.40 -69.83
C MET A 1 -66.95 32.34 -68.75
N ASN A 2 -67.81 32.49 -67.75
CA ASN A 2 -68.28 31.48 -66.80
C ASN A 2 -67.34 31.05 -65.67
N TYR A 3 -67.46 31.82 -64.59
CA TYR A 3 -67.35 31.36 -63.22
C TYR A 3 -68.52 30.41 -62.92
N SER A 4 -68.24 29.25 -62.32
CA SER A 4 -69.25 28.39 -61.68
C SER A 4 -68.63 27.80 -60.40
N PRO A 5 -69.29 27.92 -59.24
CA PRO A 5 -68.78 27.48 -57.94
C PRO A 5 -69.26 26.06 -57.56
N GLU A 6 -68.73 25.59 -56.42
CA GLU A 6 -69.15 24.43 -55.59
C GLU A 6 -68.50 23.06 -55.89
N ASN A 7 -67.53 22.66 -55.06
CA ASN A 7 -67.84 21.85 -53.86
C ASN A 7 -66.63 21.77 -52.93
N ALA A 8 -66.86 22.03 -51.64
CA ALA A 8 -65.89 21.95 -50.56
C ALA A 8 -65.60 20.49 -50.20
N ASP A 9 -64.32 20.12 -50.13
CA ASP A 9 -63.87 18.84 -49.57
C ASP A 9 -63.94 18.87 -48.03
N PRO A 10 -64.40 17.79 -47.38
CA PRO A 10 -64.49 17.72 -45.94
C PRO A 10 -63.10 17.56 -45.29
N ALA A 11 -62.96 18.17 -44.12
CA ALA A 11 -61.78 18.21 -43.28
C ALA A 11 -61.00 16.89 -43.21
N ALA A 12 -59.70 16.96 -43.52
CA ALA A 12 -58.73 15.92 -43.17
C ALA A 12 -58.64 15.83 -41.63
N ALA A 13 -58.86 14.63 -41.09
CA ALA A 13 -58.66 14.32 -39.69
C ALA A 13 -57.18 14.58 -39.29
N PRO A 14 -56.90 15.07 -38.08
CA PRO A 14 -55.53 15.23 -37.63
C PRO A 14 -54.85 13.84 -37.53
N PRO A 15 -53.52 13.75 -37.77
CA PRO A 15 -52.80 12.50 -37.66
C PRO A 15 -52.95 11.96 -36.24
N GLY A 16 -53.36 10.69 -36.13
CA GLY A 16 -53.55 10.01 -34.86
C GLY A 16 -52.30 10.13 -33.99
N GLY A 17 -52.45 10.74 -32.82
CA GLY A 17 -51.43 10.70 -31.79
C GLY A 17 -51.14 9.25 -31.44
N PHE A 18 -49.86 8.89 -31.38
CA PHE A 18 -49.40 7.59 -30.88
C PHE A 18 -50.15 7.25 -29.60
N SER A 19 -50.73 6.05 -29.53
CA SER A 19 -51.53 5.68 -28.38
C SER A 19 -50.64 5.64 -27.15
N ALA A 20 -51.11 6.15 -26.01
CA ALA A 20 -50.37 6.09 -24.74
C ALA A 20 -49.92 4.66 -24.38
N VAL A 21 -50.61 3.65 -24.92
CA VAL A 21 -50.31 2.22 -24.79
C VAL A 21 -49.04 1.83 -25.56
N GLU A 22 -48.83 2.37 -26.77
CA GLU A 22 -47.62 2.13 -27.57
C GLU A 22 -46.40 2.78 -26.93
N THR A 23 -46.51 4.04 -26.49
CA THR A 23 -45.42 4.72 -25.76
C THR A 23 -45.09 4.01 -24.43
N PHE A 24 -46.11 3.51 -23.73
CA PHE A 24 -45.91 2.73 -22.51
C PHE A 24 -45.21 1.39 -22.78
N ARG A 25 -45.58 0.69 -23.86
CA ARG A 25 -44.94 -0.56 -24.28
C ARG A 25 -43.48 -0.35 -24.69
N GLU A 26 -43.18 0.68 -25.48
CA GLU A 26 -41.80 1.01 -25.86
C GLU A 26 -40.94 1.34 -24.63
N SER A 27 -41.49 2.08 -23.68
CA SER A 27 -40.81 2.38 -22.41
C SER A 27 -40.54 1.11 -21.61
N LEU A 28 -41.51 0.19 -21.55
CA LEU A 28 -41.36 -1.09 -20.88
C LEU A 28 -40.31 -1.97 -21.56
N ASP A 29 -40.31 -2.05 -22.90
CA ASP A 29 -39.34 -2.81 -23.68
C ASP A 29 -37.91 -2.27 -23.44
N GLN A 30 -37.72 -0.95 -23.42
CA GLN A 30 -36.43 -0.33 -23.10
C GLN A 30 -35.97 -0.64 -21.68
N ILE A 31 -36.87 -0.60 -20.70
CA ILE A 31 -36.57 -0.95 -19.31
C ILE A 31 -36.15 -2.43 -19.22
N VAL A 32 -36.88 -3.34 -19.86
CA VAL A 32 -36.55 -4.78 -19.87
C VAL A 32 -35.20 -5.01 -20.53
N VAL A 33 -34.94 -4.41 -21.68
CA VAL A 33 -33.63 -4.49 -22.36
C VAL A 33 -32.53 -3.94 -21.46
N ALA A 34 -32.74 -2.80 -20.80
CA ALA A 34 -31.76 -2.23 -19.87
C ALA A 34 -31.49 -3.17 -18.68
N PHE A 35 -32.50 -3.81 -18.10
CA PHE A 35 -32.31 -4.82 -17.06
C PHE A 35 -31.54 -6.03 -17.57
N ILE A 36 -31.92 -6.59 -18.72
CA ILE A 36 -31.21 -7.73 -19.32
C ILE A 36 -29.74 -7.37 -19.55
N LEU A 37 -29.47 -6.22 -20.19
CA LEU A 37 -28.11 -5.75 -20.42
C LEU A 37 -27.35 -5.53 -19.11
N ALA A 38 -27.98 -4.96 -18.08
CA ALA A 38 -27.36 -4.79 -16.76
C ALA A 38 -27.04 -6.13 -16.09
N PHE A 39 -27.92 -7.14 -16.19
CA PHE A 39 -27.67 -8.48 -15.65
C PHE A 39 -26.57 -9.21 -16.43
N VAL A 40 -26.55 -9.11 -17.76
CA VAL A 40 -25.47 -9.66 -18.60
C VAL A 40 -24.15 -8.96 -18.28
N PHE A 41 -24.15 -7.63 -18.20
CA PHE A 41 -22.98 -6.85 -17.82
C PHE A 41 -22.47 -7.25 -16.44
N ARG A 42 -23.36 -7.45 -15.47
CA ARG A 42 -22.99 -7.92 -14.12
C ARG A 42 -22.49 -9.37 -14.11
N ALA A 43 -23.06 -10.24 -14.94
CA ALA A 43 -22.67 -11.63 -14.99
C ALA A 43 -21.25 -11.81 -15.58
N PHE A 44 -20.94 -11.07 -16.65
CA PHE A 44 -19.75 -11.31 -17.47
C PHE A 44 -18.67 -10.22 -17.39
N VAL A 45 -19.02 -8.98 -17.06
CA VAL A 45 -18.08 -7.84 -17.14
C VAL A 45 -17.62 -7.40 -15.76
N VAL A 46 -18.56 -7.06 -14.88
CA VAL A 46 -18.25 -6.45 -13.57
C VAL A 46 -18.96 -7.14 -12.43
N GLU A 47 -18.21 -7.49 -11.38
CA GLU A 47 -18.77 -7.90 -10.08
C GLU A 47 -18.59 -6.82 -9.03
N ALA A 48 -19.57 -6.70 -8.15
CA ALA A 48 -19.49 -5.80 -7.01
C ALA A 48 -19.25 -6.61 -5.73
N PHE A 49 -18.24 -6.23 -4.95
CA PHE A 49 -17.93 -6.81 -3.65
C PHE A 49 -17.95 -5.75 -2.55
N ILE A 50 -18.18 -6.21 -1.32
CA ILE A 50 -18.00 -5.43 -0.09
C ILE A 50 -16.75 -5.98 0.60
N ILE A 51 -15.85 -5.11 1.02
CA ILE A 51 -14.62 -5.52 1.70
C ILE A 51 -14.89 -5.69 3.20
N PRO A 52 -14.76 -6.91 3.75
CA PRO A 52 -15.08 -7.14 5.15
C PRO A 52 -13.90 -6.88 6.10
N THR A 53 -12.65 -7.01 5.63
CA THR A 53 -11.45 -6.98 6.50
C THR A 53 -10.46 -5.88 6.12
N GLY A 54 -9.70 -5.41 7.10
CA GLY A 54 -8.70 -4.34 6.93
C GLY A 54 -7.36 -4.77 6.31
N SER A 55 -7.29 -5.93 5.67
CA SER A 55 -6.03 -6.50 5.18
C SER A 55 -5.43 -5.78 3.96
N MET A 56 -6.23 -4.93 3.32
CA MET A 56 -5.84 -4.08 2.19
C MET A 56 -5.76 -2.60 2.56
N ALA A 57 -5.87 -2.24 3.84
CA ALA A 57 -5.78 -0.84 4.25
C ALA A 57 -4.33 -0.32 4.07
N PRO A 58 -4.11 0.93 3.63
CA PRO A 58 -5.13 1.96 3.33
C PRO A 58 -5.76 1.86 1.94
N THR A 59 -5.24 1.05 1.02
CA THR A 59 -5.75 0.93 -0.36
C THR A 59 -7.26 0.68 -0.40
N LEU A 60 -7.71 -0.30 0.38
CA LEU A 60 -9.13 -0.63 0.57
C LEU A 60 -9.42 -0.85 2.05
N TYR A 61 -10.46 -0.16 2.53
CA TYR A 61 -10.89 -0.27 3.90
C TYR A 61 -11.95 -1.37 4.07
N GLY A 62 -11.69 -2.28 5.01
CA GLY A 62 -12.70 -3.26 5.45
C GLY A 62 -13.67 -2.64 6.44
N GLU A 63 -14.35 -3.47 7.23
CA GLU A 63 -15.13 -2.93 8.35
C GLU A 63 -14.21 -2.23 9.36
N HIS A 64 -14.52 -0.98 9.69
CA HIS A 64 -13.62 -0.13 10.47
C HIS A 64 -14.34 0.93 11.29
N GLY A 65 -13.61 1.53 12.22
CA GLY A 65 -14.02 2.77 12.87
C GLY A 65 -13.21 3.95 12.35
N SER A 66 -13.77 5.15 12.44
CA SER A 66 -13.06 6.40 12.14
C SER A 66 -12.89 7.23 13.41
N VAL A 67 -11.72 7.84 13.60
CA VAL A 67 -11.46 8.73 14.73
C VAL A 67 -10.67 9.96 14.29
N THR A 68 -11.05 11.12 14.81
CA THR A 68 -10.23 12.33 14.77
C THR A 68 -9.42 12.36 16.07
N CYS A 69 -8.10 12.37 15.96
CA CYS A 69 -7.23 12.33 17.13
C CYS A 69 -7.53 13.51 18.07
N SER A 70 -7.79 13.21 19.35
CA SER A 70 -8.11 14.22 20.36
C SER A 70 -6.94 15.17 20.68
N ASP A 71 -5.71 14.74 20.42
CA ASP A 71 -4.51 15.54 20.61
C ASP A 71 -4.16 16.34 19.34
N CYS A 72 -3.71 15.69 18.27
CA CYS A 72 -3.24 16.41 17.08
C CYS A 72 -4.33 16.79 16.05
N GLY A 73 -5.54 16.22 16.16
CA GLY A 73 -6.61 16.46 15.18
C GLY A 73 -6.51 15.64 13.89
N TYR A 74 -5.49 14.80 13.71
CA TYR A 74 -5.37 13.93 12.52
C TYR A 74 -6.53 12.93 12.48
N ALA A 75 -7.24 12.87 11.35
CA ALA A 75 -8.34 11.93 11.13
C ALA A 75 -7.81 10.64 10.49
N PHE A 76 -8.18 9.49 11.04
CA PHE A 76 -7.74 8.19 10.53
C PHE A 76 -8.77 7.08 10.78
N ALA A 77 -8.76 6.10 9.89
CA ALA A 77 -9.48 4.85 10.06
C ALA A 77 -8.66 3.88 10.92
N TYR A 78 -9.36 3.10 11.75
CA TYR A 78 -8.76 2.09 12.61
C TYR A 78 -9.51 0.76 12.54
N GLY A 79 -8.76 -0.33 12.69
CA GLY A 79 -9.27 -1.69 12.60
C GLY A 79 -10.14 -2.04 13.82
N LEU A 80 -11.27 -2.69 13.59
CA LEU A 80 -12.09 -3.24 14.67
C LEU A 80 -11.56 -4.65 14.98
N SER A 81 -11.15 -4.91 16.21
CA SER A 81 -10.47 -6.15 16.60
C SER A 81 -11.26 -7.41 16.22
N TYR A 82 -10.60 -8.36 15.54
CA TYR A 82 -11.17 -9.65 15.14
C TYR A 82 -10.28 -10.80 15.62
N TYR A 83 -10.48 -11.30 16.85
CA TYR A 83 -10.18 -12.68 17.23
C TYR A 83 -11.08 -13.09 18.41
N THR A 84 -12.15 -13.88 18.19
CA THR A 84 -12.26 -15.28 18.64
C THR A 84 -13.56 -15.93 18.11
N ASN A 85 -13.46 -17.20 17.67
CA ASN A 85 -14.54 -18.20 17.58
C ASN A 85 -15.94 -17.72 17.16
N GLY A 86 -16.07 -17.15 15.96
CA GLY A 86 -17.39 -16.87 15.38
C GLY A 86 -18.22 -15.80 16.10
N SER A 87 -17.60 -14.98 16.96
CA SER A 87 -18.23 -13.79 17.53
C SER A 87 -17.34 -12.56 17.34
N THR A 88 -17.89 -11.53 16.71
CA THR A 88 -17.27 -10.20 16.57
C THR A 88 -17.17 -9.57 17.95
N SER A 89 -16.05 -9.82 18.64
CA SER A 89 -15.76 -9.23 19.94
C SER A 89 -14.73 -8.12 19.77
N ILE A 90 -15.20 -6.88 19.56
CA ILE A 90 -14.42 -5.70 19.95
C ILE A 90 -14.18 -5.86 21.46
N GLY A 91 -12.94 -6.15 21.86
CA GLY A 91 -12.58 -6.24 23.28
C GLY A 91 -12.76 -4.87 23.97
N PRO A 92 -13.12 -4.82 25.27
CA PRO A 92 -13.29 -3.61 26.12
C PRO A 92 -12.20 -2.53 26.02
N GLU A 93 -11.07 -2.86 25.40
CA GLU A 93 -9.80 -2.16 25.49
C GLU A 93 -9.22 -1.74 24.13
N ALA A 94 -9.99 -1.81 23.03
CA ALA A 94 -9.49 -1.38 21.72
C ALA A 94 -9.04 0.10 21.77
N LYS A 95 -7.73 0.33 21.57
CA LYS A 95 -7.11 1.65 21.52
C LYS A 95 -6.83 2.00 20.07
N ALA A 96 -7.24 3.18 19.62
CA ALA A 96 -6.83 3.71 18.32
C ALA A 96 -5.60 4.60 18.51
N VAL A 97 -4.43 4.08 18.18
CA VAL A 97 -3.16 4.83 18.24
C VAL A 97 -3.06 5.72 16.99
N CYS A 98 -2.94 7.02 17.19
CA CYS A 98 -2.79 7.96 16.07
C CYS A 98 -1.48 7.68 15.31
N PRO A 99 -1.52 7.47 13.98
CA PRO A 99 -0.30 7.20 13.21
C PRO A 99 0.66 8.39 13.20
N ASN A 100 0.11 9.61 13.27
CA ASN A 100 0.87 10.86 13.23
C ASN A 100 1.55 11.22 14.57
N CYS A 101 0.80 11.26 15.69
CA CYS A 101 1.32 11.72 16.98
C CYS A 101 1.47 10.63 18.04
N ARG A 102 1.11 9.38 17.74
CA ARG A 102 1.13 8.23 18.68
C ARG A 102 0.20 8.36 19.89
N HIS A 103 -0.63 9.40 19.96
CA HIS A 103 -1.65 9.52 21.00
C HIS A 103 -2.65 8.35 20.95
N GLU A 104 -2.86 7.70 22.10
CA GLU A 104 -3.88 6.67 22.28
C GLU A 104 -5.26 7.31 22.48
N ASN A 105 -6.16 7.13 21.50
CA ASN A 105 -7.51 7.65 21.60
C ASN A 105 -8.39 6.66 22.39
N THR A 106 -8.74 7.01 23.63
CA THR A 106 -9.60 6.21 24.54
C THR A 106 -10.54 7.10 25.40
N PRO A 107 -11.67 6.56 25.91
CA PRO A 107 -12.30 5.31 25.49
C PRO A 107 -12.99 5.49 24.14
N LEU A 108 -12.82 4.53 23.23
CA LEU A 108 -13.71 4.37 22.08
C LEU A 108 -15.05 3.87 22.65
N ARG A 109 -16.00 4.78 22.92
CA ARG A 109 -17.18 4.50 23.77
C ARG A 109 -17.93 3.22 23.36
N PHE A 110 -17.93 2.25 24.27
CA PHE A 110 -18.46 0.88 24.11
C PHE A 110 -19.97 0.77 23.81
N ASN A 111 -20.75 1.82 24.04
CA ASN A 111 -22.21 1.83 23.80
C ASN A 111 -22.62 2.27 22.38
N ASP A 112 -21.67 2.59 21.50
CA ASP A 112 -21.93 2.91 20.09
C ASP A 112 -21.72 1.68 19.16
N ARG A 113 -21.87 0.45 19.69
CA ARG A 113 -21.73 -0.82 18.94
C ARG A 113 -22.58 -0.91 17.66
N GLU A 114 -23.62 -0.09 17.53
CA GLU A 114 -24.45 0.00 16.31
C GLU A 114 -24.27 1.32 15.53
N ARG A 115 -23.51 2.30 16.03
CA ARG A 115 -23.56 3.71 15.57
C ARG A 115 -22.33 4.24 14.82
N ARG A 116 -21.17 3.57 14.85
CA ARG A 116 -19.93 4.13 14.25
C ARG A 116 -19.05 3.14 13.46
N THR A 117 -19.56 1.97 13.12
CA THR A 117 -18.83 1.01 12.28
C THR A 117 -19.15 1.28 10.82
N GLU A 118 -18.12 1.58 10.04
CA GLU A 118 -18.25 1.70 8.59
C GLU A 118 -18.23 0.30 7.98
N SER A 119 -19.16 0.01 7.06
CA SER A 119 -19.37 -1.34 6.51
C SER A 119 -18.30 -1.82 5.53
N GLY A 120 -17.18 -1.10 5.44
CA GLY A 120 -16.13 -1.29 4.43
C GLY A 120 -16.45 -0.72 3.06
N ASP A 121 -15.41 -0.64 2.24
CA ASP A 121 -15.45 -0.18 0.86
C ASP A 121 -16.25 -1.16 -0.01
N ARG A 122 -17.06 -0.63 -0.94
CA ARG A 122 -17.64 -1.42 -2.03
C ARG A 122 -16.89 -1.16 -3.32
N ILE A 123 -16.46 -2.25 -3.94
CA ILE A 123 -15.59 -2.22 -5.09
C ILE A 123 -16.26 -2.84 -6.32
N LEU A 124 -15.81 -2.42 -7.49
CA LEU A 124 -16.07 -3.07 -8.77
C LEU A 124 -14.83 -3.86 -9.21
N VAL A 125 -15.06 -5.07 -9.70
CA VAL A 125 -14.06 -6.01 -10.18
C VAL A 125 -14.35 -6.38 -11.62
N LEU A 126 -13.36 -6.19 -12.50
CA LEU A 126 -13.43 -6.61 -13.90
C LEU A 126 -13.10 -8.09 -14.01
N LYS A 127 -14.05 -8.90 -14.49
CA LYS A 127 -13.88 -10.36 -14.68
C LYS A 127 -13.22 -10.72 -16.01
N TRP A 128 -13.64 -10.03 -17.06
CA TRP A 128 -13.29 -10.36 -18.44
C TRP A 128 -11.79 -10.26 -18.83
N PRO A 129 -10.87 -9.58 -18.10
CA PRO A 129 -9.47 -9.56 -18.50
C PRO A 129 -8.82 -10.96 -18.58
N LEU A 130 -9.32 -11.96 -17.83
CA LEU A 130 -8.78 -13.33 -17.81
C LEU A 130 -9.29 -14.23 -18.95
N ASP A 131 -10.54 -14.07 -19.38
CA ASP A 131 -11.22 -15.05 -20.27
C ASP A 131 -10.89 -14.91 -21.77
N LEU A 132 -10.33 -13.78 -22.22
CA LEU A 132 -10.07 -13.54 -23.66
C LEU A 132 -8.65 -13.89 -24.13
N GLY A 133 -7.73 -14.21 -23.22
CA GLY A 133 -6.35 -14.53 -23.58
C GLY A 133 -5.60 -13.39 -24.31
N LEU A 134 -6.10 -12.15 -24.26
CA LEU A 134 -5.46 -10.99 -24.85
C LEU A 134 -4.35 -10.49 -23.92
N ASP A 135 -3.09 -10.52 -24.38
CA ASP A 135 -1.93 -10.14 -23.57
C ASP A 135 -2.02 -8.71 -22.99
N ALA A 136 -2.69 -7.79 -23.67
CA ALA A 136 -2.89 -6.42 -23.20
C ALA A 136 -3.77 -6.33 -21.93
N LEU A 137 -4.60 -7.35 -21.66
CA LEU A 137 -5.54 -7.42 -20.55
C LEU A 137 -5.12 -8.41 -19.46
N LYS A 138 -3.98 -9.10 -19.61
CA LYS A 138 -3.45 -9.96 -18.55
C LYS A 138 -3.20 -9.16 -17.29
N LEU A 139 -3.52 -9.77 -16.15
CA LEU A 139 -3.22 -9.23 -14.83
C LEU A 139 -1.72 -8.96 -14.73
N LYS A 140 -1.39 -7.78 -14.22
CA LYS A 140 -0.03 -7.31 -14.07
C LYS A 140 0.32 -7.31 -12.60
N ARG A 141 1.61 -7.49 -12.33
CA ARG A 141 2.13 -7.28 -10.99
C ARG A 141 1.68 -5.91 -10.47
N TRP A 142 1.38 -5.88 -9.17
CA TRP A 142 0.85 -4.76 -8.41
C TRP A 142 -0.65 -4.49 -8.61
N ASP A 143 -1.34 -5.21 -9.49
CA ASP A 143 -2.80 -5.15 -9.57
C ASP A 143 -3.45 -5.65 -8.28
N VAL A 144 -4.58 -5.03 -7.90
CA VAL A 144 -5.42 -5.57 -6.83
C VAL A 144 -6.39 -6.57 -7.43
N VAL A 145 -6.34 -7.82 -6.95
CA VAL A 145 -7.05 -8.96 -7.52
C VAL A 145 -7.98 -9.60 -6.50
N VAL A 146 -9.11 -10.10 -6.98
CA VAL A 146 -10.05 -10.92 -6.22
C VAL A 146 -9.94 -12.37 -6.68
N PHE A 147 -9.90 -13.31 -5.73
CA PHE A 147 -9.76 -14.74 -6.00
C PHE A 147 -10.42 -15.59 -4.91
N LYS A 148 -10.59 -16.88 -5.16
CA LYS A 148 -11.09 -17.85 -4.17
C LYS A 148 -10.01 -18.25 -3.18
N ASP A 149 -10.33 -18.24 -1.88
CA ASP A 149 -9.44 -18.75 -0.84
C ASP A 149 -9.08 -20.21 -1.16
N PRO A 150 -7.80 -20.54 -1.36
CA PRO A 150 -7.39 -21.88 -1.76
C PRO A 150 -7.70 -22.95 -0.71
N ARG A 151 -8.04 -22.58 0.53
CA ARG A 151 -8.38 -23.53 1.62
C ARG A 151 -9.82 -24.05 1.50
N ASP A 152 -10.77 -23.20 1.08
CA ASP A 152 -12.19 -23.56 1.05
C ASP A 152 -12.84 -23.46 -0.35
N GLY A 153 -12.26 -22.72 -1.29
CA GLY A 153 -12.75 -22.55 -2.66
C GLY A 153 -14.04 -21.72 -2.80
N THR A 154 -14.52 -21.13 -1.71
CA THR A 154 -15.81 -20.44 -1.63
C THR A 154 -15.67 -18.99 -1.22
N THR A 155 -14.84 -18.72 -0.20
CA THR A 155 -14.56 -17.39 0.33
C THR A 155 -13.77 -16.58 -0.68
N ASN A 156 -14.15 -15.32 -0.91
CA ASN A 156 -13.41 -14.43 -1.81
C ASN A 156 -12.38 -13.63 -1.01
N PHE A 157 -11.13 -13.68 -1.45
CA PHE A 157 -10.05 -12.86 -0.94
C PHE A 157 -9.73 -11.74 -1.92
N ILE A 158 -9.28 -10.62 -1.38
CA ILE A 158 -8.74 -9.50 -2.15
C ILE A 158 -7.33 -9.21 -1.67
N LYS A 159 -6.39 -9.14 -2.60
CA LYS A 159 -4.96 -8.91 -2.33
C LYS A 159 -4.30 -8.20 -3.49
N ARG A 160 -3.10 -7.69 -3.28
CA ARG A 160 -2.23 -7.22 -4.34
C ARG A 160 -1.48 -8.39 -4.96
N LEU A 161 -1.47 -8.46 -6.28
CA LEU A 161 -0.73 -9.45 -7.05
C LEU A 161 0.76 -9.12 -7.01
N ILE A 162 1.54 -9.87 -6.24
CA ILE A 162 2.97 -9.63 -6.05
C ILE A 162 3.81 -10.51 -6.97
N GLY A 163 3.38 -11.74 -7.24
CA GLY A 163 4.12 -12.69 -8.06
C GLY A 163 3.34 -13.22 -9.23
N VAL A 164 4.03 -13.39 -10.36
CA VAL A 164 3.47 -13.85 -11.63
C VAL A 164 4.07 -15.20 -12.04
N PRO A 165 3.40 -15.97 -12.91
CA PRO A 165 3.90 -17.28 -13.31
C PRO A 165 5.30 -17.24 -13.93
N GLY A 166 6.11 -18.27 -13.64
CA GLY A 166 7.42 -18.48 -14.27
C GLY A 166 8.60 -17.80 -13.58
N GLU A 167 8.49 -17.43 -12.30
CA GLU A 167 9.57 -16.76 -11.54
C GLU A 167 9.82 -17.38 -10.17
N VAL A 168 10.92 -16.98 -9.55
CA VAL A 168 11.22 -17.27 -8.14
C VAL A 168 11.26 -15.97 -7.36
N LEU A 169 10.41 -15.87 -6.33
CA LEU A 169 10.33 -14.70 -5.47
C LEU A 169 10.99 -14.89 -4.11
N GLY A 170 11.50 -13.78 -3.58
CA GLY A 170 11.93 -13.61 -2.20
C GLY A 170 11.51 -12.25 -1.64
N LEU A 171 11.10 -12.22 -0.38
CA LEU A 171 10.84 -11.03 0.42
C LEU A 171 12.04 -10.84 1.33
N ILE A 172 12.82 -9.80 1.10
CA ILE A 172 14.08 -9.55 1.80
C ILE A 172 14.10 -8.08 2.20
N ASP A 173 14.28 -7.81 3.49
CA ASP A 173 14.21 -6.44 4.05
C ASP A 173 12.92 -5.70 3.66
N GLY A 174 11.77 -6.39 3.70
CA GLY A 174 10.48 -5.80 3.33
C GLY A 174 10.23 -5.64 1.83
N ASP A 175 11.26 -5.84 1.00
CA ASP A 175 11.23 -5.61 -0.45
C ASP A 175 11.05 -6.91 -1.24
N VAL A 176 10.49 -6.79 -2.44
CA VAL A 176 10.20 -7.93 -3.32
C VAL A 176 11.34 -8.13 -4.31
N TYR A 177 11.93 -9.32 -4.31
CA TYR A 177 12.94 -9.76 -5.26
C TYR A 177 12.38 -10.84 -6.17
N ALA A 178 12.68 -10.75 -7.47
CA ALA A 178 12.27 -11.73 -8.46
C ALA A 178 13.41 -12.11 -9.40
N VAL A 179 13.35 -13.34 -9.91
CA VAL A 179 14.16 -13.81 -11.03
C VAL A 179 13.31 -14.73 -11.89
N PRO A 180 13.25 -14.52 -13.22
CA PRO A 180 12.60 -15.47 -14.12
C PRO A 180 13.25 -16.84 -14.01
N THR A 181 12.44 -17.90 -13.92
CA THR A 181 12.92 -19.28 -13.84
C THR A 181 13.79 -19.66 -15.05
N ALA A 182 13.49 -19.10 -16.23
CA ALA A 182 14.27 -19.29 -17.44
C ALA A 182 15.72 -18.80 -17.33
N GLU A 183 16.01 -17.86 -16.43
CA GLU A 183 17.37 -17.38 -16.17
C GLU A 183 18.14 -18.29 -15.23
N LEU A 184 17.49 -19.21 -14.53
CA LEU A 184 18.13 -20.11 -13.57
C LEU A 184 18.69 -21.37 -14.23
N SER A 185 19.81 -21.85 -13.68
CA SER A 185 20.41 -23.12 -14.08
C SER A 185 19.42 -24.28 -13.92
N GLU A 186 19.54 -25.28 -14.79
CA GLU A 186 18.72 -26.50 -14.68
C GLU A 186 18.90 -27.17 -13.31
N GLN A 187 20.11 -27.11 -12.74
CA GLN A 187 20.37 -27.63 -11.41
C GLN A 187 19.59 -26.88 -10.32
N ALA A 188 19.60 -25.55 -10.33
CA ALA A 188 18.84 -24.74 -9.38
C ALA A 188 17.33 -24.98 -9.52
N ARG A 189 16.81 -25.00 -10.76
CA ARG A 189 15.39 -25.32 -11.03
C ARG A 189 14.98 -26.68 -10.46
N ARG A 190 15.79 -27.73 -10.68
CA ARG A 190 15.54 -29.06 -10.09
C ARG A 190 15.55 -29.05 -8.56
N HIS A 191 16.46 -28.31 -7.94
CA HIS A 191 16.49 -28.19 -6.48
C HIS A 191 15.28 -27.44 -5.93
N LEU A 192 14.82 -26.38 -6.60
CA LEU A 192 13.61 -25.63 -6.23
C LEU A 192 12.35 -26.50 -6.36
N GLU A 193 12.20 -27.22 -7.48
CA GLU A 193 11.10 -28.17 -7.68
C GLU A 193 11.13 -29.32 -6.66
N ALA A 194 12.31 -29.88 -6.38
CA ALA A 194 12.47 -30.90 -5.35
C ALA A 194 12.16 -30.35 -3.94
N PHE A 195 12.58 -29.12 -3.65
CA PHE A 195 12.25 -28.44 -2.40
C PHE A 195 10.75 -28.25 -2.24
N LEU A 196 10.06 -27.87 -3.31
CA LEU A 196 8.60 -27.76 -3.34
C LEU A 196 7.91 -29.12 -3.17
N ALA A 197 8.34 -30.17 -3.87
CA ALA A 197 7.79 -31.52 -3.71
C ALA A 197 7.89 -32.01 -2.26
N ARG A 198 9.01 -31.73 -1.57
CA ARG A 198 9.19 -32.01 -0.13
C ARG A 198 8.16 -31.31 0.76
N LYS A 199 7.59 -30.19 0.32
CA LYS A 199 6.60 -29.41 1.07
C LYS A 199 5.15 -29.87 0.82
N THR A 200 4.88 -30.68 -0.20
CA THR A 200 3.52 -31.19 -0.45
C THR A 200 3.06 -32.25 0.57
N ASP A 201 3.98 -32.80 1.38
CA ASP A 201 3.72 -33.76 2.47
C ASP A 201 3.89 -33.10 3.86
N PHE A 202 3.47 -31.84 3.95
CA PHE A 202 3.81 -30.95 5.07
C PHE A 202 3.19 -31.38 6.39
N GLN A 203 1.94 -31.84 6.36
CA GLN A 203 1.21 -32.24 7.57
C GLN A 203 1.89 -33.44 8.24
N ALA A 204 2.28 -34.46 7.47
CA ALA A 204 3.00 -35.62 8.00
C ALA A 204 4.35 -35.25 8.61
N LYS A 205 5.06 -34.28 8.02
CA LYS A 205 6.34 -33.77 8.55
C LYS A 205 6.19 -32.87 9.77
N LEU A 206 5.06 -32.16 9.86
CA LEU A 206 4.69 -31.40 11.04
C LEU A 206 4.50 -32.32 12.23
N ASP A 207 3.71 -33.37 12.01
CA ASP A 207 3.36 -34.36 13.02
C ASP A 207 4.61 -35.13 13.51
N SER A 208 5.63 -35.25 12.66
CA SER A 208 6.92 -35.87 12.99
C SER A 208 7.98 -34.91 13.54
N GLY A 209 7.71 -33.60 13.63
CA GLY A 209 8.67 -32.59 14.10
C GLY A 209 9.92 -32.42 13.23
N THR A 210 9.88 -32.86 11.97
CA THR A 210 11.06 -32.89 11.09
C THR A 210 11.31 -31.54 10.41
N ARG A 211 12.49 -30.94 10.63
CA ARG A 211 12.91 -29.71 9.95
C ARG A 211 13.20 -29.99 8.47
N LEU A 212 12.69 -29.17 7.55
CA LEU A 212 13.12 -29.27 6.14
C LEU A 212 14.53 -28.71 6.00
N ASP A 213 15.41 -29.46 5.35
CA ASP A 213 16.73 -28.93 5.00
C ASP A 213 16.57 -27.73 4.05
N PRO A 214 17.34 -26.64 4.28
CA PRO A 214 17.34 -25.49 3.40
C PRO A 214 17.77 -25.89 1.98
N LEU A 215 17.48 -25.01 1.02
CA LEU A 215 18.07 -25.13 -0.31
C LEU A 215 19.62 -25.18 -0.22
N PRO A 216 20.30 -25.89 -1.14
CA PRO A 216 21.75 -25.87 -1.18
C PRO A 216 22.31 -24.45 -1.29
N ALA A 217 23.47 -24.21 -0.65
CA ALA A 217 24.12 -22.89 -0.69
C ALA A 217 24.38 -22.40 -2.12
N SER A 218 24.64 -23.31 -3.07
CA SER A 218 24.81 -22.97 -4.49
C SER A 218 23.55 -22.37 -5.13
N VAL A 219 22.36 -22.82 -4.72
CA VAL A 219 21.10 -22.26 -5.20
C VAL A 219 20.91 -20.84 -4.67
N TYR A 220 21.19 -20.63 -3.37
CA TYR A 220 21.14 -19.28 -2.79
C TYR A 220 22.14 -18.34 -3.46
N ALA A 221 23.38 -18.78 -3.71
CA ALA A 221 24.37 -17.95 -4.39
C ALA A 221 23.93 -17.57 -5.83
N GLU A 222 23.30 -18.50 -6.56
CA GLU A 222 22.75 -18.19 -7.88
C GLU A 222 21.57 -17.21 -7.80
N LEU A 223 20.67 -17.39 -6.84
CA LEU A 223 19.56 -16.46 -6.59
C LEU A 223 20.09 -15.07 -6.21
N ASP A 224 21.05 -14.97 -5.29
CA ASP A 224 21.59 -13.69 -4.83
C ASP A 224 22.26 -12.91 -5.98
N ALA A 225 22.87 -13.60 -6.93
CA ALA A 225 23.45 -12.99 -8.12
C ALA A 225 22.40 -12.47 -9.12
N LYS A 226 21.30 -13.23 -9.31
CA LYS A 226 20.32 -12.98 -10.38
C LYS A 226 19.06 -12.26 -9.93
N TRP A 227 18.70 -12.33 -8.66
CA TRP A 227 17.57 -11.60 -8.12
C TRP A 227 17.73 -10.10 -8.36
N ARG A 228 16.60 -9.50 -8.73
CA ARG A 228 16.43 -8.06 -8.92
C ARG A 228 15.28 -7.60 -8.07
N ILE A 229 15.42 -6.41 -7.51
CA ILE A 229 14.31 -5.77 -6.84
C ILE A 229 13.20 -5.51 -7.84
N VAL A 230 11.97 -5.70 -7.40
CA VAL A 230 10.79 -5.47 -8.21
C VAL A 230 10.18 -4.16 -7.75
N PRO A 231 10.38 -3.05 -8.49
CA PRO A 231 9.83 -1.77 -8.08
C PRO A 231 8.32 -1.76 -8.25
N LYS A 232 7.65 -1.03 -7.36
CA LYS A 232 6.22 -0.73 -7.46
C LYS A 232 5.98 0.18 -8.66
N THR A 233 4.86 0.03 -9.35
CA THR A 233 4.44 1.05 -10.33
C THR A 233 4.15 2.35 -9.58
N SER A 234 4.28 3.52 -10.23
CA SER A 234 3.96 4.80 -9.59
C SER A 234 2.54 4.82 -9.02
N ARG A 235 1.58 4.22 -9.74
CA ARG A 235 0.19 4.09 -9.28
C ARG A 235 0.12 3.25 -8.01
N ALA A 236 0.75 2.08 -7.97
CA ALA A 236 0.76 1.23 -6.79
C ALA A 236 1.47 1.91 -5.61
N GLN A 237 2.63 2.53 -5.85
CA GLN A 237 3.37 3.27 -4.82
C GLN A 237 2.51 4.37 -4.18
N ASP A 238 1.77 5.13 -4.99
CA ASP A 238 0.89 6.18 -4.51
C ASP A 238 -0.20 5.66 -3.55
N ALA A 239 -0.66 4.42 -3.74
CA ALA A 239 -1.66 3.78 -2.88
C ALA A 239 -1.08 3.28 -1.55
N LEU A 240 0.23 3.06 -1.51
CA LEU A 240 0.93 2.34 -0.44
C LEU A 240 1.66 3.26 0.53
N TRP A 241 1.68 4.57 0.25
CA TRP A 241 2.15 5.56 1.21
C TRP A 241 1.29 5.58 2.45
N MET A 242 1.92 5.38 3.61
CA MET A 242 1.29 5.52 4.91
C MET A 242 1.96 6.65 5.68
N ILE A 243 1.16 7.47 6.36
CA ILE A 243 1.68 8.59 7.13
C ILE A 243 2.50 8.09 8.33
N VAL A 244 3.64 8.74 8.56
CA VAL A 244 4.41 8.64 9.81
C VAL A 244 4.25 9.93 10.60
N TYR A 245 4.37 11.08 9.93
CA TYR A 245 4.20 12.40 10.54
C TYR A 245 3.69 13.41 9.52
N ASP A 246 2.77 14.27 9.94
CA ASP A 246 2.21 15.37 9.16
C ASP A 246 2.24 16.65 10.01
N ASP A 247 3.06 17.62 9.60
CA ASP A 247 3.24 18.88 10.33
C ASP A 247 1.97 19.75 10.34
N ASP A 248 1.00 19.52 9.45
CA ASP A 248 -0.30 20.19 9.52
C ASP A 248 -1.12 19.75 10.74
N PHE A 249 -0.73 18.66 11.39
CA PHE A 249 -1.37 18.10 12.57
C PHE A 249 -0.37 17.98 13.72
N ARG A 250 0.20 19.11 14.16
CA ARG A 250 1.08 19.12 15.35
C ARG A 250 0.34 18.69 16.63
N PRO A 251 0.96 17.89 17.51
CA PRO A 251 0.42 17.55 18.83
C PRO A 251 0.11 18.81 19.66
N ARG A 252 -1.03 18.84 20.38
CA ARG A 252 -1.41 20.01 21.22
C ARG A 252 -0.61 20.07 22.51
N LYS A 253 -0.20 18.93 23.05
CA LYS A 253 0.60 18.82 24.29
C LYS A 253 2.08 19.16 24.04
N TRP A 254 2.33 20.34 23.50
CA TRP A 254 3.65 20.89 23.15
C TRP A 254 4.61 21.03 24.36
N ASN A 255 4.14 20.83 25.60
CA ASN A 255 4.88 21.13 26.83
C ASN A 255 4.52 20.19 28.02
N THR A 256 4.35 18.89 27.78
CA THR A 256 4.17 17.89 28.85
C THR A 256 5.43 17.06 29.08
N ARG A 257 5.53 16.35 30.23
CA ARG A 257 6.67 15.48 30.58
C ARG A 257 7.01 14.42 29.53
N ASP A 258 6.05 14.03 28.69
CA ASP A 258 6.26 13.12 27.57
C ASP A 258 6.49 13.92 26.28
N PRO A 259 7.70 13.90 25.71
CA PRO A 259 7.99 14.61 24.48
C PRO A 259 7.21 13.99 23.32
N GLN A 260 6.60 14.84 22.50
CA GLN A 260 5.74 14.46 21.38
C GLN A 260 6.48 14.58 20.04
N PRO A 261 6.06 13.84 18.99
CA PRO A 261 6.65 13.94 17.65
C PRO A 261 6.69 15.38 17.12
N ARG A 262 7.88 15.86 16.77
CA ARG A 262 8.08 17.21 16.19
C ARG A 262 9.44 17.36 15.53
N TRP A 263 9.51 18.32 14.62
CA TRP A 263 10.78 18.83 14.10
C TRP A 263 11.47 19.69 15.16
N GLU A 264 12.75 19.44 15.40
CA GLU A 264 13.58 20.22 16.30
C GLU A 264 14.88 20.66 15.61
N PRO A 265 15.39 21.87 15.90
CA PRO A 265 16.72 22.27 15.46
C PRO A 265 17.78 21.30 15.95
N MET A 266 18.76 21.02 15.10
CA MET A 266 19.91 20.18 15.46
C MET A 266 20.94 20.94 16.31
N ASN A 267 20.90 22.27 16.27
CA ASN A 267 21.87 23.17 16.90
C ASN A 267 21.14 24.22 17.76
N GLU A 268 21.80 24.74 18.82
CA GLU A 268 21.23 25.78 19.70
C GLU A 268 20.98 27.11 18.97
N ARG A 269 21.87 27.46 18.05
CA ARG A 269 21.72 28.62 17.16
C ARG A 269 21.27 28.11 15.81
N SER A 270 20.00 28.29 15.53
CA SER A 270 19.39 27.83 14.29
C SER A 270 18.72 28.98 13.53
N GLY A 271 18.87 28.97 12.21
CA GLY A 271 18.12 29.80 11.28
C GLY A 271 16.71 29.29 11.01
N TRP A 272 16.30 28.16 11.62
CA TRP A 272 14.96 27.60 11.51
C TRP A 272 13.99 28.22 12.53
N ASP A 273 12.93 28.85 12.03
CA ASP A 273 11.75 29.21 12.82
C ASP A 273 10.68 28.12 12.66
N LEU A 274 10.47 27.37 13.74
CA LEU A 274 9.51 26.27 13.84
C LEU A 274 8.28 26.63 14.68
N SER A 275 8.12 27.91 15.06
CA SER A 275 7.02 28.35 15.93
C SER A 275 5.64 28.22 15.28
N GLN A 276 5.60 28.20 13.94
CA GLN A 276 4.39 28.09 13.12
C GLN A 276 4.45 26.83 12.24
N ARG A 277 3.30 26.40 11.70
CA ARG A 277 3.17 25.28 10.73
C ARG A 277 3.86 25.55 9.39
N THR A 278 4.10 26.81 9.07
CA THR A 278 5.00 27.18 7.98
C THR A 278 6.38 27.29 8.56
N LEU A 279 7.23 26.30 8.25
CA LEU A 279 8.61 26.28 8.73
C LEU A 279 9.40 27.27 7.88
N ARG A 280 10.14 28.16 8.52
CA ARG A 280 10.95 29.16 7.81
C ARG A 280 12.41 28.91 8.08
N PHE A 281 13.21 29.03 7.03
CA PHE A 281 14.65 29.01 7.14
C PHE A 281 15.21 30.36 6.69
N ASP A 282 16.03 30.97 7.52
CA ASP A 282 16.86 32.12 7.15
C ASP A 282 18.32 31.85 7.51
N GLY A 283 19.08 31.37 6.53
CA GLY A 283 20.48 30.99 6.67
C GLY A 283 21.45 31.92 5.95
N THR A 284 21.01 33.11 5.53
CA THR A 284 21.84 34.01 4.70
C THR A 284 23.10 34.53 5.40
N ALA A 285 23.10 34.52 6.74
CA ALA A 285 24.22 34.97 7.57
C ALA A 285 25.31 33.91 7.80
N SER A 286 25.12 32.65 7.39
CA SER A 286 26.05 31.54 7.63
C SER A 286 26.37 30.77 6.35
N SER A 287 27.64 30.41 6.17
CA SER A 287 28.06 29.49 5.10
C SER A 287 27.92 28.01 5.48
N GLU A 288 27.63 27.71 6.75
CA GLU A 288 27.42 26.34 7.23
C GLU A 288 25.96 25.91 7.05
N ALA A 289 25.76 24.61 6.81
CA ALA A 289 24.42 24.05 6.76
C ALA A 289 23.82 23.98 8.17
N ASP A 290 22.57 24.38 8.31
CA ASP A 290 21.81 24.28 9.55
C ASP A 290 20.52 23.48 9.33
N GLY A 291 20.16 22.64 10.28
CA GLY A 291 19.20 21.57 10.07
C GLY A 291 18.22 21.35 11.20
N ILE A 292 17.13 20.68 10.83
CA ILE A 292 16.08 20.19 11.72
C ILE A 292 15.95 18.68 11.58
N GLU A 293 15.62 18.02 12.68
CA GLU A 293 15.44 16.57 12.77
C GLU A 293 14.06 16.25 13.33
N LEU A 294 13.37 15.27 12.76
CA LEU A 294 12.13 14.76 13.32
C LEU A 294 12.44 13.88 14.55
N ARG A 295 12.09 14.36 15.75
CA ARG A 295 12.36 13.68 17.02
C ARG A 295 11.10 13.10 17.65
N HIS A 296 11.30 12.24 18.63
CA HIS A 296 10.25 11.68 19.51
C HIS A 296 9.18 10.84 18.82
N ILE A 297 9.52 10.23 17.69
CA ILE A 297 8.68 9.24 17.00
C ILE A 297 9.52 8.05 16.59
N THR A 298 8.95 6.85 16.65
CA THR A 298 9.54 5.66 16.06
C THR A 298 9.16 5.57 14.59
N LEU A 299 10.15 5.25 13.76
CA LEU A 299 9.95 5.03 12.33
C LEU A 299 9.61 3.55 12.13
N ASP A 300 8.33 3.22 12.19
CA ASP A 300 7.85 1.84 12.19
C ASP A 300 6.56 1.65 11.38
N ASP A 301 6.15 0.40 11.23
CA ASP A 301 4.95 0.00 10.48
C ASP A 301 3.63 0.26 11.22
N ASN A 302 3.63 1.09 12.28
CA ASN A 302 2.41 1.47 12.99
C ASN A 302 1.38 2.07 12.04
N TYR A 303 0.15 1.57 12.13
CA TYR A 303 -0.99 2.11 11.40
C TYR A 303 -2.26 1.86 12.20
N GLY A 304 -3.30 2.68 11.98
CA GLY A 304 -4.55 2.60 12.76
C GLY A 304 -5.26 1.25 12.67
N TYR A 305 -4.98 0.46 11.63
CA TYR A 305 -5.50 -0.90 11.51
C TYR A 305 -4.71 -1.96 12.28
N ASN A 306 -3.49 -1.68 12.74
CA ASN A 306 -2.70 -2.65 13.49
C ASN A 306 -3.44 -3.00 14.79
N LEU A 307 -3.51 -4.30 15.15
CA LEU A 307 -4.15 -4.69 16.42
C LEU A 307 -3.30 -4.21 17.59
N SER A 308 -3.97 -3.67 18.62
CA SER A 308 -3.35 -3.37 19.90
C SER A 308 -2.64 -4.60 20.47
N GLY A 309 -1.35 -4.49 20.79
CA GLY A 309 -0.55 -5.58 21.35
C GLY A 309 0.29 -6.36 20.34
N GLN A 310 0.15 -6.08 19.03
CA GLN A 310 1.13 -6.50 18.04
C GLN A 310 2.33 -5.54 18.07
N GLY A 311 3.54 -6.08 18.16
CA GLY A 311 4.76 -5.25 18.06
C GLY A 311 4.84 -4.59 16.69
N THR A 312 5.40 -3.38 16.63
CA THR A 312 5.67 -2.69 15.36
C THR A 312 7.06 -3.03 14.85
N ARG A 313 7.26 -2.92 13.53
CA ARG A 313 8.52 -3.18 12.86
C ARG A 313 9.15 -1.89 12.38
N PRO A 314 10.46 -1.66 12.63
CA PRO A 314 11.14 -0.51 12.07
C PRO A 314 11.06 -0.54 10.53
N VAL A 315 10.85 0.62 9.93
CA VAL A 315 10.79 0.81 8.47
C VAL A 315 11.79 1.90 8.10
N GLU A 316 12.63 1.64 7.10
CA GLU A 316 13.58 2.62 6.56
C GLU A 316 13.14 3.18 5.20
N ASP A 317 12.14 2.55 4.58
CA ASP A 317 11.55 2.97 3.31
C ASP A 317 10.63 4.17 3.52
N MET A 318 11.17 5.35 3.21
CA MET A 318 10.63 6.63 3.66
C MET A 318 10.56 7.64 2.51
N ARG A 319 9.63 8.58 2.67
CA ARG A 319 9.55 9.80 1.86
C ARG A 319 9.35 11.00 2.75
N VAL A 320 10.15 12.04 2.54
CA VAL A 320 9.87 13.39 3.03
C VAL A 320 9.31 14.20 1.87
N GLN A 321 8.18 14.86 2.09
CA GLN A 321 7.51 15.67 1.08
C GLN A 321 7.08 17.00 1.69
N PHE A 322 7.18 18.08 0.92
CA PHE A 322 6.76 19.42 1.33
C PHE A 322 6.59 20.33 0.11
N LEU A 323 5.87 21.43 0.33
CA LEU A 323 5.80 22.54 -0.60
C LEU A 323 6.88 23.58 -0.24
N LEU A 324 7.89 23.70 -1.09
CA LEU A 324 8.99 24.67 -0.96
C LEU A 324 8.60 25.99 -1.62
N THR A 325 8.70 27.10 -0.90
CA THR A 325 8.56 28.46 -1.45
C THR A 325 9.88 29.21 -1.25
N PRO A 326 10.72 29.35 -2.30
CA PRO A 326 11.99 30.07 -2.18
C PRO A 326 11.75 31.56 -1.93
N ALA A 327 12.57 32.19 -1.11
CA ALA A 327 12.63 33.65 -0.98
C ALA A 327 13.95 34.22 -1.54
N SER A 328 15.01 33.42 -1.57
CA SER A 328 16.28 33.72 -2.26
C SER A 328 16.38 32.98 -3.60
N ALA A 329 17.27 33.46 -4.49
CA ALA A 329 17.58 32.82 -5.77
C ALA A 329 18.75 31.82 -5.68
N THR A 330 19.49 31.82 -4.57
CA THR A 330 20.69 31.02 -4.35
C THR A 330 20.65 30.35 -2.98
N GLY A 331 21.58 29.43 -2.78
CA GLY A 331 21.64 28.54 -1.62
C GLY A 331 20.96 27.23 -1.91
N ASP A 332 20.92 26.33 -0.93
CA ASP A 332 20.40 25.00 -1.10
C ASP A 332 19.54 24.54 0.09
N LEU A 333 18.65 23.59 -0.24
CA LEU A 333 17.88 22.77 0.68
C LEU A 333 18.38 21.34 0.55
N GLN A 334 18.56 20.67 1.68
CA GLN A 334 18.97 19.26 1.70
C GLN A 334 17.98 18.43 2.52
N VAL A 335 17.76 17.20 2.09
CA VAL A 335 16.98 16.20 2.84
C VAL A 335 17.82 14.95 2.98
N THR A 336 17.96 14.45 4.20
CA THR A 336 18.69 13.22 4.50
C THR A 336 17.74 12.14 5.01
N LEU A 337 17.78 10.98 4.37
CA LEU A 337 17.11 9.75 4.77
C LEU A 337 18.17 8.65 4.97
N THR A 338 17.86 7.65 5.79
CA THR A 338 18.81 6.59 6.13
C THR A 338 18.22 5.22 5.79
N LYS A 339 19.02 4.38 5.12
CA LYS A 339 18.72 2.95 4.92
C LYS A 339 19.99 2.13 5.13
N LEU A 340 19.89 1.05 5.91
CA LEU A 340 21.00 0.19 6.34
C LEU A 340 22.21 0.98 6.87
N GLY A 341 21.96 2.02 7.66
CA GLY A 341 23.02 2.86 8.24
C GLY A 341 23.80 3.73 7.24
N VAL A 342 23.35 3.82 5.98
CA VAL A 342 23.85 4.81 5.00
C VAL A 342 22.93 6.03 5.01
N ASP A 343 23.49 7.21 5.19
CA ASP A 343 22.81 8.49 5.04
C ASP A 343 22.83 8.90 3.57
N TRP A 344 21.65 8.89 2.96
CA TRP A 344 21.41 9.40 1.62
C TRP A 344 20.92 10.83 1.72
N THR A 345 21.68 11.78 1.16
CA THR A 345 21.35 13.21 1.16
C THR A 345 21.04 13.65 -0.26
N ALA A 346 19.83 14.15 -0.47
CA ALA A 346 19.48 14.90 -1.67
C ALA A 346 19.65 16.40 -1.41
N THR A 347 20.40 17.07 -2.26
CA THR A 347 20.58 18.52 -2.29
C THR A 347 19.84 19.09 -3.48
N LEU A 348 19.02 20.12 -3.24
CA LEU A 348 18.36 20.94 -4.25
C LEU A 348 18.81 22.39 -4.06
N GLY A 349 19.67 22.85 -4.96
CA GLY A 349 20.02 24.26 -5.10
C GLY A 349 18.83 25.05 -5.63
N LEU A 350 18.64 26.26 -5.11
CA LEU A 350 17.60 27.17 -5.60
C LEU A 350 17.92 27.66 -7.04
N ASP A 351 19.18 27.55 -7.47
CA ASP A 351 19.63 27.71 -8.85
C ASP A 351 19.32 26.50 -9.77
N GLY A 352 18.68 25.47 -9.23
CA GLY A 352 18.27 24.26 -9.94
C GLY A 352 19.32 23.15 -9.98
N LYS A 353 20.52 23.33 -9.39
CA LYS A 353 21.49 22.24 -9.28
C LYS A 353 21.01 21.20 -8.30
N MET A 354 21.17 19.93 -8.64
CA MET A 354 20.73 18.81 -7.81
C MET A 354 21.86 17.83 -7.59
N ARG A 355 21.88 17.20 -6.42
CA ARG A 355 22.84 16.16 -6.09
C ARG A 355 22.23 15.11 -5.16
N ILE A 356 22.54 13.83 -5.36
CA ILE A 356 22.23 12.76 -4.41
C ILE A 356 23.54 12.05 -4.07
N GLU A 357 23.84 11.91 -2.78
CA GLU A 357 25.02 11.19 -2.31
C GLU A 357 24.71 10.32 -1.09
N GLY A 358 25.36 9.16 -1.02
CA GLY A 358 25.26 8.24 0.12
C GLY A 358 26.55 8.27 0.93
N THR A 359 26.44 8.41 2.24
CA THR A 359 27.59 8.41 3.16
C THR A 359 27.38 7.43 4.32
N ARG A 360 28.44 6.74 4.73
CA ARG A 360 28.47 5.88 5.91
C ARG A 360 29.68 6.25 6.73
N GLU A 361 29.46 6.61 7.99
CA GLU A 361 30.53 7.03 8.91
C GLU A 361 31.44 8.13 8.31
N GLY A 362 30.82 9.09 7.61
CA GLY A 362 31.52 10.21 6.96
C GLY A 362 32.19 9.89 5.62
N HIS A 363 32.15 8.64 5.16
CA HIS A 363 32.75 8.22 3.90
C HIS A 363 31.68 7.99 2.82
N SER A 364 31.91 8.47 1.60
CA SER A 364 31.02 8.20 0.46
C SER A 364 30.96 6.70 0.17
N VAL A 365 29.76 6.16 0.00
CA VAL A 365 29.56 4.74 -0.36
C VAL A 365 29.47 4.52 -1.87
N ALA A 366 29.23 5.59 -2.63
CA ALA A 366 29.17 5.59 -4.08
C ALA A 366 29.53 6.98 -4.63
N GLU A 367 29.79 7.06 -5.93
CA GLU A 367 29.88 8.34 -6.62
C GLU A 367 28.54 9.08 -6.51
N ALA A 368 28.60 10.37 -6.24
CA ALA A 368 27.41 11.18 -6.13
C ALA A 368 26.81 11.43 -7.51
N LEU A 369 25.48 11.39 -7.55
CA LEU A 369 24.72 11.68 -8.74
C LEU A 369 24.45 13.18 -8.79
N GLU A 370 24.67 13.81 -9.94
CA GLU A 370 24.41 15.24 -10.15
C GLU A 370 23.35 15.43 -11.25
N GLY A 371 22.60 16.52 -11.17
CA GLY A 371 21.57 16.87 -12.13
C GLY A 371 21.26 18.36 -12.14
N GLN A 372 20.41 18.77 -13.08
CA GLN A 372 19.97 20.16 -13.24
C GLN A 372 18.47 20.18 -13.54
N THR A 373 17.74 21.02 -12.83
CA THR A 373 16.37 21.44 -13.15
C THR A 373 16.35 22.94 -13.48
N ASP A 374 15.20 23.46 -13.88
CA ASP A 374 14.99 24.91 -13.96
C ASP A 374 15.22 25.55 -12.59
N ALA A 375 15.79 26.75 -12.58
CA ALA A 375 15.96 27.53 -11.35
C ALA A 375 14.61 27.78 -10.68
N LEU A 376 14.57 27.73 -9.35
CA LEU A 376 13.34 27.92 -8.60
C LEU A 376 13.03 29.41 -8.48
N GLU A 377 11.86 29.83 -8.98
CA GLU A 377 11.44 31.22 -8.94
C GLU A 377 11.10 31.66 -7.50
N PRO A 378 11.72 32.75 -6.97
CA PRO A 378 11.35 33.29 -5.67
C PRO A 378 9.86 33.63 -5.58
N GLY A 379 9.23 33.25 -4.47
CA GLY A 379 7.80 33.42 -4.20
C GLY A 379 6.90 32.38 -4.87
N ARG A 380 7.42 31.54 -5.77
CA ARG A 380 6.63 30.49 -6.43
C ARG A 380 6.77 29.16 -5.69
N PRO A 381 5.67 28.58 -5.18
CA PRO A 381 5.72 27.30 -4.50
C PRO A 381 5.95 26.15 -5.49
N VAL A 382 6.79 25.18 -5.10
CA VAL A 382 7.05 23.94 -5.84
C VAL A 382 6.97 22.74 -4.90
N MET A 383 6.32 21.67 -5.34
CA MET A 383 6.29 20.41 -4.59
C MET A 383 7.65 19.74 -4.68
N VAL A 384 8.21 19.32 -3.56
CA VAL A 384 9.48 18.58 -3.52
C VAL A 384 9.27 17.34 -2.67
N SER A 385 9.79 16.20 -3.14
CA SER A 385 9.93 15.02 -2.30
C SER A 385 11.30 14.39 -2.46
N PHE A 386 11.82 13.87 -1.35
CA PHE A 386 12.94 12.94 -1.37
C PHE A 386 12.46 11.59 -0.86
N GLU A 387 12.62 10.57 -1.69
CA GLU A 387 12.12 9.21 -1.50
C GLU A 387 13.31 8.28 -1.43
N LEU A 388 13.40 7.46 -0.37
CA LEU A 388 14.36 6.38 -0.23
C LEU A 388 13.57 5.09 -0.03
N VAL A 389 13.22 4.42 -1.13
CA VAL A 389 12.30 3.27 -1.16
C VAL A 389 12.80 2.24 -2.16
N ASP A 390 12.62 0.95 -1.86
CA ASP A 390 13.03 -0.17 -2.72
C ASP A 390 14.51 -0.02 -3.15
N TYR A 391 15.38 0.37 -2.21
CA TYR A 391 16.80 0.65 -2.48
C TYR A 391 17.03 1.67 -3.61
N ARG A 392 16.16 2.67 -3.71
CA ARG A 392 16.26 3.75 -4.68
C ARG A 392 16.06 5.09 -4.00
N ALA A 393 17.01 6.00 -4.22
CA ALA A 393 16.95 7.37 -3.75
C ALA A 393 16.47 8.26 -4.90
N VAL A 394 15.39 9.01 -4.70
CA VAL A 394 14.69 9.78 -5.74
C VAL A 394 14.35 11.17 -5.22
N LEU A 395 14.86 12.20 -5.90
CA LEU A 395 14.48 13.58 -5.71
C LEU A 395 13.44 13.96 -6.79
N ARG A 396 12.24 14.32 -6.36
CA ARG A 396 11.18 14.84 -7.23
C ARG A 396 11.03 16.34 -7.04
N VAL A 397 10.81 17.04 -8.16
CA VAL A 397 10.53 18.49 -8.19
C VAL A 397 9.33 18.70 -9.11
N GLY A 398 8.25 19.23 -8.54
CA GLY A 398 6.92 19.20 -9.17
C GLY A 398 6.44 17.77 -9.40
N ASP A 399 5.88 17.51 -10.59
CA ASP A 399 5.40 16.17 -10.97
C ASP A 399 6.49 15.27 -11.57
N ARG A 400 7.73 15.77 -11.63
CA ARG A 400 8.84 15.09 -12.32
C ARG A 400 9.77 14.41 -11.32
N GLU A 401 10.18 13.22 -11.69
CA GLU A 401 11.37 12.61 -11.12
C GLU A 401 12.60 13.35 -11.66
N ALA A 402 13.17 14.23 -10.84
CA ALA A 402 14.19 15.17 -11.28
C ALA A 402 15.60 14.56 -11.22
N LEU A 403 15.85 13.71 -10.21
CA LEU A 403 17.09 12.95 -10.07
C LEU A 403 16.81 11.64 -9.32
N ALA A 404 17.39 10.53 -9.78
CA ALA A 404 17.19 9.23 -9.14
C ALA A 404 18.41 8.31 -9.27
N THR A 405 18.72 7.56 -8.21
CA THR A 405 19.75 6.53 -8.27
C THR A 405 19.31 5.35 -9.13
N THR A 406 20.30 4.60 -9.60
CA THR A 406 20.12 3.32 -10.28
C THR A 406 20.46 2.17 -9.34
N GLU A 407 20.07 0.95 -9.70
CA GLU A 407 20.44 -0.26 -8.97
C GLU A 407 21.97 -0.40 -8.84
N ALA A 408 22.75 0.13 -9.80
CA ALA A 408 24.21 0.09 -9.72
C ALA A 408 24.79 0.90 -8.55
N VAL A 409 24.08 1.96 -8.13
CA VAL A 409 24.51 2.86 -7.06
C VAL A 409 24.02 2.37 -5.70
N LEU A 410 22.82 1.79 -5.65
CA LEU A 410 22.16 1.38 -4.42
C LEU A 410 21.62 -0.05 -4.58
N ARG A 411 22.51 -1.04 -4.49
CA ARG A 411 22.15 -2.47 -4.41
C ARG A 411 22.62 -3.06 -3.09
N PRO A 412 21.73 -3.71 -2.31
CA PRO A 412 22.13 -4.34 -1.08
C PRO A 412 22.90 -5.65 -1.31
N GLU A 413 23.74 -5.99 -0.34
CA GLU A 413 24.32 -7.33 -0.23
C GLU A 413 23.27 -8.29 0.33
N LEU A 414 22.59 -9.01 -0.56
CA LEU A 414 21.55 -9.98 -0.18
C LEU A 414 22.02 -11.03 0.85
N PRO A 415 23.26 -11.55 0.79
CA PRO A 415 23.78 -12.44 1.84
C PRO A 415 23.80 -11.79 3.23
N ALA A 416 24.18 -10.52 3.32
CA ALA A 416 24.21 -9.77 4.58
C ALA A 416 22.79 -9.54 5.13
N LEU A 417 21.84 -9.18 4.26
CA LEU A 417 20.42 -9.05 4.65
C LEU A 417 19.84 -10.38 5.15
N ARG A 418 20.19 -11.50 4.51
CA ARG A 418 19.78 -12.83 4.96
C ARG A 418 20.40 -13.19 6.31
N GLU A 419 21.65 -12.81 6.55
CA GLU A 419 22.30 -13.01 7.85
C GLU A 419 21.64 -12.15 8.94
N MET A 420 21.31 -10.88 8.65
CA MET A 420 20.53 -10.03 9.55
C MET A 420 19.20 -10.69 9.89
N PHE A 421 18.50 -11.24 8.89
CA PHE A 421 17.27 -11.99 9.08
C PHE A 421 17.46 -13.20 10.03
N ASP A 422 18.48 -14.02 9.81
CA ASP A 422 18.74 -15.20 10.65
C ASP A 422 19.09 -14.84 12.10
N ARG A 423 19.86 -13.77 12.27
CA ARG A 423 20.24 -13.22 13.59
C ARG A 423 19.13 -12.39 14.23
N ARG A 424 18.00 -12.18 13.53
CA ARG A 424 16.88 -11.31 13.94
C ARG A 424 17.33 -9.89 14.28
N ILE A 425 18.32 -9.39 13.55
CA ILE A 425 18.77 -8.01 13.64
C ILE A 425 17.77 -7.16 12.88
N LEU A 426 17.15 -6.22 13.57
CA LEU A 426 16.25 -5.24 12.96
C LEU A 426 17.05 -4.01 12.53
N PRO A 427 16.65 -3.34 11.44
CA PRO A 427 17.21 -2.04 11.13
C PRO A 427 16.94 -1.05 12.27
N THR A 428 17.82 -0.05 12.39
CA THR A 428 17.66 1.07 13.33
C THR A 428 17.52 2.34 12.50
N PRO A 429 16.29 2.66 12.05
CA PRO A 429 16.04 3.85 11.26
C PRO A 429 16.56 5.09 11.98
N ARG A 430 17.24 5.97 11.25
CA ARG A 430 17.57 7.31 11.75
C ARG A 430 16.49 8.29 11.29
N SER A 431 16.22 9.28 12.14
CA SER A 431 15.24 10.32 11.86
C SER A 431 15.55 11.06 10.56
N PRO A 432 14.51 11.38 9.76
CA PRO A 432 14.65 12.29 8.64
C PRO A 432 15.18 13.64 9.11
N ARG A 433 16.07 14.21 8.31
CA ARG A 433 16.66 15.52 8.56
C ARG A 433 16.48 16.42 7.34
N VAL A 434 16.25 17.70 7.59
CA VAL A 434 16.15 18.73 6.55
C VAL A 434 17.12 19.85 6.90
N PHE A 435 17.92 20.28 5.94
CA PHE A 435 18.92 21.32 6.10
C PHE A 435 18.70 22.45 5.11
N GLY A 436 19.12 23.65 5.49
CA GLY A 436 19.29 24.76 4.57
C GLY A 436 20.70 25.32 4.67
N ARG A 437 21.21 25.90 3.58
CA ARG A 437 22.50 26.57 3.54
C ARG A 437 22.47 27.78 2.62
N GLY A 438 22.85 28.95 3.13
CA GLY A 438 22.97 30.18 2.34
C GLY A 438 21.68 30.60 1.61
N ALA A 439 20.52 30.22 2.15
CA ALA A 439 19.21 30.38 1.53
C ALA A 439 18.19 30.99 2.50
N THR A 440 17.13 31.56 1.93
CA THR A 440 15.90 31.88 2.66
C THR A 440 14.73 31.22 1.93
N PHE A 441 13.91 30.45 2.64
CA PHE A 441 12.74 29.79 2.08
C PHE A 441 11.72 29.42 3.16
N GLU A 442 10.50 29.08 2.71
CA GLU A 442 9.45 28.53 3.54
C GLU A 442 9.10 27.10 3.11
N LEU A 443 8.86 26.21 4.08
CA LEU A 443 8.28 24.88 3.86
C LEU A 443 6.85 24.83 4.42
N ARG A 444 5.93 24.30 3.62
CA ARG A 444 4.55 24.03 4.02
C ARG A 444 4.20 22.57 3.76
N HIS A 445 3.23 22.03 4.49
CA HIS A 445 2.75 20.66 4.33
C HIS A 445 3.89 19.62 4.44
N LEU A 446 4.81 19.84 5.38
CA LEU A 446 5.94 18.94 5.60
C LEU A 446 5.44 17.63 6.20
N ALA A 447 5.57 16.56 5.43
CA ALA A 447 5.09 15.24 5.80
C ALA A 447 6.15 14.17 5.57
N VAL A 448 6.17 13.19 6.48
CA VAL A 448 6.97 11.98 6.40
C VAL A 448 6.02 10.81 6.19
N HIS A 449 6.25 10.08 5.11
CA HIS A 449 5.53 8.86 4.76
C HIS A 449 6.49 7.68 4.80
N ARG A 450 5.94 6.49 5.03
CA ARG A 450 6.63 5.23 4.83
C ARG A 450 5.93 4.39 3.77
N ASP A 451 6.65 3.45 3.21
CA ASP A 451 6.07 2.43 2.34
C ASP A 451 5.44 1.26 3.15
N VAL A 452 4.80 0.34 2.44
CA VAL A 452 4.53 -1.02 2.93
C VAL A 452 5.84 -1.79 3.03
N TYR A 453 6.08 -2.32 4.22
CA TYR A 453 7.23 -3.17 4.52
C TYR A 453 6.73 -4.62 4.67
N TYR A 454 6.96 -5.48 3.68
CA TYR A 454 6.46 -6.86 3.68
C TYR A 454 7.30 -7.75 4.59
N THR A 455 6.91 -7.84 5.86
CA THR A 455 7.65 -8.63 6.87
C THR A 455 7.33 -10.11 6.77
N THR A 456 8.09 -10.94 7.46
CA THR A 456 7.78 -12.35 7.62
C THR A 456 7.58 -12.67 9.11
N PRO A 457 6.44 -13.25 9.51
CA PRO A 457 6.07 -13.56 10.91
C PRO A 457 7.05 -14.39 11.74
N GLN A 458 8.10 -14.96 11.13
CA GLN A 458 9.16 -15.68 11.87
C GLN A 458 10.01 -14.80 12.77
N ILE A 459 10.01 -13.50 12.55
CA ILE A 459 10.67 -12.57 13.46
C ILE A 459 9.74 -12.23 14.64
N ASP A 460 8.43 -12.52 14.58
CA ASP A 460 7.45 -11.97 15.54
C ASP A 460 7.27 -12.77 16.82
N GLY A 461 7.52 -14.08 16.89
CA GLY A 461 7.46 -14.83 18.16
C GLY A 461 6.12 -14.80 18.95
N HIS A 462 5.16 -13.94 18.60
CA HIS A 462 3.97 -13.61 19.38
C HIS A 462 2.68 -14.17 18.74
N ASN A 463 2.66 -14.46 17.44
CA ASN A 463 1.48 -14.98 16.72
C ASN A 463 1.66 -16.34 16.06
N VAL A 464 2.79 -17.00 16.28
CA VAL A 464 3.05 -18.32 15.72
C VAL A 464 2.74 -19.32 16.82
N PRO A 465 1.62 -20.07 16.79
CA PRO A 465 1.27 -21.02 17.85
C PRO A 465 2.45 -21.93 18.16
N HIS A 466 2.71 -22.21 19.45
CA HIS A 466 3.74 -23.17 19.84
C HIS A 466 3.48 -24.51 19.13
N GLY A 467 4.47 -25.00 18.37
CA GLY A 467 4.34 -26.21 17.54
C GLY A 467 3.86 -25.98 16.10
N SER A 468 3.53 -24.74 15.70
CA SER A 468 3.09 -24.45 14.34
C SER A 468 4.23 -24.47 13.32
N VAL A 469 3.86 -24.80 12.09
CA VAL A 469 4.76 -25.08 10.99
C VAL A 469 5.67 -23.92 10.62
N PHE A 470 5.20 -22.69 10.80
CA PHE A 470 5.96 -21.48 10.49
C PHE A 470 7.27 -21.38 11.29
N ARG A 471 7.36 -22.01 12.46
CA ARG A 471 8.61 -22.05 13.24
C ARG A 471 9.70 -22.88 12.56
N TYR A 472 9.33 -23.87 11.75
CA TYR A 472 10.27 -24.89 11.24
C TYR A 472 10.74 -24.66 9.80
N VAL A 473 9.98 -23.94 8.97
CA VAL A 473 10.14 -24.02 7.50
C VAL A 473 10.16 -22.69 6.76
N GLY A 474 9.86 -21.58 7.41
CA GLY A 474 9.62 -20.34 6.68
C GLY A 474 8.13 -20.09 6.52
N VAL A 475 7.75 -18.82 6.49
CA VAL A 475 6.60 -18.41 5.67
C VAL A 475 7.01 -18.43 4.20
N TRP A 476 6.06 -18.53 3.28
CA TRP A 476 6.38 -18.55 1.85
C TRP A 476 6.99 -17.23 1.40
N GLY A 477 8.00 -17.32 0.53
CA GLY A 477 8.72 -16.16 0.04
C GLY A 477 9.70 -15.54 1.05
N SER A 478 9.98 -16.13 2.21
CA SER A 478 10.99 -15.57 3.14
C SER A 478 12.42 -15.68 2.57
N PRO A 479 13.42 -14.97 3.14
CA PRO A 479 14.81 -15.02 2.66
C PRO A 479 15.42 -16.43 2.64
N ARG A 480 14.92 -17.33 3.49
CA ARG A 480 15.33 -18.74 3.63
C ARG A 480 14.32 -19.73 3.03
N ASN A 481 13.23 -19.22 2.48
CA ASN A 481 12.14 -20.02 1.93
C ASN A 481 11.55 -19.32 0.68
N PRO A 482 12.35 -19.15 -0.39
CA PRO A 482 11.86 -18.53 -1.60
C PRO A 482 10.71 -19.33 -2.20
N ILE A 483 9.86 -18.65 -2.96
CA ILE A 483 8.70 -19.25 -3.59
C ILE A 483 8.90 -19.31 -5.11
N LEU A 484 8.90 -20.53 -5.66
CA LEU A 484 8.82 -20.80 -7.09
C LEU A 484 7.37 -20.62 -7.52
N LEU A 485 7.10 -19.96 -8.66
CA LEU A 485 5.77 -19.81 -9.23
C LEU A 485 5.73 -20.53 -10.57
N ARG A 486 5.03 -21.66 -10.66
CA ARG A 486 4.88 -22.43 -11.89
C ARG A 486 3.90 -21.73 -12.86
N PRO A 487 3.79 -22.21 -14.11
CA PRO A 487 2.72 -21.77 -15.01
C PRO A 487 1.35 -21.85 -14.32
N GLY A 488 0.61 -20.74 -14.32
CA GLY A 488 -0.70 -20.63 -13.69
C GLY A 488 -0.69 -20.41 -12.17
N GLU A 489 0.48 -20.23 -11.53
CA GLU A 489 0.57 -19.94 -10.10
C GLU A 489 0.96 -18.48 -9.86
N HIS A 490 0.26 -17.84 -8.94
CA HIS A 490 0.42 -16.44 -8.57
C HIS A 490 0.73 -16.30 -7.07
N PHE A 491 1.33 -15.19 -6.66
CA PHE A 491 1.60 -14.88 -5.25
C PHE A 491 0.97 -13.55 -4.88
N CYS A 492 0.14 -13.53 -3.83
CA CYS A 492 -0.67 -12.36 -3.51
C CYS A 492 -0.50 -11.95 -2.05
N LEU A 493 -0.24 -10.66 -1.79
CA LEU A 493 -0.03 -10.10 -0.44
C LEU A 493 -1.05 -9.02 -0.11
N GLY A 494 -1.34 -8.83 1.18
CA GLY A 494 -2.17 -7.71 1.64
C GLY A 494 -1.33 -6.46 1.89
N ASP A 495 -1.92 -5.29 1.63
CA ASP A 495 -1.24 -4.00 1.84
C ASP A 495 -1.12 -3.63 3.33
N ASN A 496 -1.96 -4.23 4.19
CA ASN A 496 -1.81 -4.17 5.65
C ASN A 496 -1.12 -5.45 6.14
N ASN A 497 0.21 -5.45 6.03
CA ASN A 497 1.06 -6.60 6.27
C ASN A 497 0.81 -7.32 7.63
N PRO A 498 0.79 -6.65 8.79
CA PRO A 498 0.56 -7.31 10.09
C PRO A 498 -0.81 -7.98 10.26
N GLN A 499 -1.80 -7.63 9.44
CA GLN A 499 -3.18 -8.14 9.53
C GLN A 499 -3.63 -8.93 8.29
N SER A 500 -2.70 -9.44 7.49
CA SER A 500 -3.05 -10.11 6.25
C SER A 500 -2.85 -11.63 6.33
N GLN A 501 -3.96 -12.39 6.25
CA GLN A 501 -3.92 -13.83 5.99
C GLN A 501 -3.69 -14.08 4.49
N ASP A 502 -2.49 -13.79 4.00
CA ASP A 502 -2.13 -13.89 2.60
C ASP A 502 -1.23 -15.09 2.26
N SER A 503 -0.76 -15.14 1.01
CA SER A 503 0.00 -16.25 0.43
C SER A 503 1.18 -16.72 1.30
N ARG A 504 1.78 -15.84 2.10
CA ARG A 504 2.89 -16.20 3.03
C ARG A 504 2.46 -17.22 4.08
N MET A 505 1.19 -17.19 4.47
CA MET A 505 0.63 -17.89 5.62
C MET A 505 -0.21 -19.11 5.26
N TRP A 506 -0.38 -19.44 3.97
CA TRP A 506 -1.24 -20.57 3.60
C TRP A 506 -0.46 -21.87 3.57
N THR A 507 -0.76 -22.75 4.51
CA THR A 507 -0.10 -24.06 4.68
C THR A 507 -1.04 -25.22 4.41
N GLU A 508 -2.28 -24.92 4.04
CA GLU A 508 -3.35 -25.86 3.77
C GLU A 508 -4.02 -25.50 2.44
N VAL A 509 -4.65 -26.50 1.83
CA VAL A 509 -5.35 -26.37 0.56
C VAL A 509 -6.59 -27.25 0.59
N GLY A 510 -7.68 -26.76 0.01
CA GLY A 510 -8.95 -27.46 -0.04
C GLY A 510 -8.95 -28.62 -1.05
N PRO A 511 -9.85 -29.62 -0.86
CA PRO A 511 -9.92 -30.80 -1.75
C PRO A 511 -10.10 -30.46 -3.25
N HIS A 512 -10.72 -29.32 -3.55
CA HIS A 512 -10.98 -28.85 -4.92
C HIS A 512 -9.73 -28.54 -5.74
N LEU A 513 -8.58 -28.32 -5.09
CA LEU A 513 -7.27 -28.09 -5.74
C LEU A 513 -6.34 -29.30 -5.63
N VAL A 514 -6.48 -30.13 -4.59
CA VAL A 514 -5.64 -31.33 -4.35
C VAL A 514 -5.78 -32.38 -5.47
N GLY A 515 -6.95 -32.46 -6.12
CA GLY A 515 -7.26 -33.46 -7.15
C GLY A 515 -6.94 -33.07 -8.61
N ARG A 516 -6.47 -31.84 -8.89
CA ARG A 516 -6.37 -31.29 -10.27
C ARG A 516 -5.12 -31.72 -11.06
N GLY A 517 -4.65 -32.95 -10.88
CA GLY A 517 -3.67 -33.61 -11.78
C GLY A 517 -2.22 -33.13 -11.70
N ALA A 518 -1.96 -31.88 -11.29
CA ALA A 518 -0.66 -31.41 -10.83
C ALA A 518 -0.78 -31.06 -9.34
N LYS A 519 0.19 -31.49 -8.52
CA LYS A 519 0.19 -31.16 -7.08
C LYS A 519 0.27 -29.64 -6.90
N TYR A 520 -0.85 -29.05 -6.46
CA TYR A 520 -0.95 -27.62 -6.13
C TYR A 520 0.16 -27.17 -5.19
N GLN A 521 0.79 -26.04 -5.48
CA GLN A 521 1.77 -25.45 -4.59
C GLN A 521 1.08 -24.63 -3.49
N LEU A 522 1.28 -25.03 -2.24
CA LEU A 522 0.90 -24.24 -1.08
C LEU A 522 1.51 -22.84 -1.11
N GLY A 523 0.75 -21.85 -0.63
CA GLY A 523 1.16 -20.45 -0.64
C GLY A 523 1.04 -19.75 -1.99
N THR A 524 0.43 -20.37 -3.01
CA THR A 524 0.12 -19.70 -4.28
C THR A 524 -1.38 -19.42 -4.41
N VAL A 525 -1.77 -18.76 -5.50
CA VAL A 525 -3.13 -18.65 -6.02
C VAL A 525 -3.11 -19.23 -7.43
N ALA A 526 -3.92 -20.25 -7.69
CA ALA A 526 -4.06 -20.79 -9.05
C ALA A 526 -4.82 -19.80 -9.95
N GLU A 527 -4.40 -19.71 -11.22
CA GLU A 527 -4.95 -18.79 -12.22
C GLU A 527 -6.45 -18.97 -12.41
N ASP A 528 -6.93 -20.21 -12.38
CA ASP A 528 -8.35 -20.56 -12.50
C ASP A 528 -9.19 -20.21 -11.24
N GLN A 529 -8.54 -19.75 -10.16
CA GLN A 529 -9.20 -19.23 -8.96
C GLN A 529 -9.27 -17.69 -8.95
N LEU A 530 -8.60 -17.01 -9.89
CA LEU A 530 -8.69 -15.56 -10.03
C LEU A 530 -10.07 -15.20 -10.60
N ILE A 531 -10.75 -14.29 -9.92
CA ILE A 531 -12.06 -13.76 -10.32
C ILE A 531 -11.89 -12.53 -11.20
N GLY A 532 -10.92 -11.66 -10.89
CA GLY A 532 -10.70 -10.44 -11.67
C GLY A 532 -9.89 -9.35 -10.96
N GLN A 533 -9.70 -8.24 -11.67
CA GLN A 533 -9.00 -7.05 -11.19
C GLN A 533 -9.97 -6.06 -10.53
N ALA A 534 -9.73 -5.71 -9.28
CA ALA A 534 -10.44 -4.62 -8.61
C ALA A 534 -9.93 -3.28 -9.15
N PHE A 535 -10.83 -2.42 -9.63
CA PHE A 535 -10.43 -1.17 -10.31
C PHE A 535 -11.05 0.10 -9.75
N PHE A 536 -12.18 0.02 -9.04
CA PHE A 536 -12.89 1.21 -8.57
C PHE A 536 -13.63 0.98 -7.26
N VAL A 537 -13.47 1.91 -6.30
CA VAL A 537 -14.30 2.02 -5.10
C VAL A 537 -15.49 2.90 -5.47
N TYR A 538 -16.65 2.28 -5.71
CA TYR A 538 -17.86 2.99 -6.12
C TYR A 538 -18.73 3.42 -4.94
N TRP A 539 -18.50 2.85 -3.77
CA TRP A 539 -19.21 3.21 -2.55
C TRP A 539 -18.28 3.04 -1.35
N PRO A 540 -17.48 4.07 -1.03
CA PRO A 540 -16.76 4.10 0.23
C PRO A 540 -17.78 4.31 1.34
N SER A 541 -17.84 3.39 2.30
CA SER A 541 -18.54 3.54 3.59
C SER A 541 -19.58 4.68 3.65
N GLY A 542 -20.79 4.43 3.13
CA GLY A 542 -21.76 5.50 2.87
C GLY A 542 -22.18 6.26 4.13
N HIS A 543 -22.45 7.55 4.01
CA HIS A 543 -22.94 8.32 5.15
C HIS A 543 -24.32 7.85 5.59
N ARG A 544 -24.54 7.85 6.90
CA ARG A 544 -25.81 7.52 7.53
C ARG A 544 -26.73 8.73 7.50
N LEU A 545 -28.02 8.51 7.25
CA LEU A 545 -28.98 9.60 7.10
C LEU A 545 -29.33 10.24 8.47
N SER A 546 -29.27 9.46 9.56
CA SER A 546 -29.46 9.96 10.93
C SER A 546 -29.01 8.95 11.98
N ASP A 547 -28.16 9.36 12.92
CA ASP A 547 -27.76 8.53 14.08
C ASP A 547 -28.86 8.42 15.15
N ARG A 548 -29.92 9.24 15.04
CA ARG A 548 -31.02 9.30 16.02
C ARG A 548 -32.15 8.33 15.72
N ILE A 549 -32.28 7.86 14.48
CA ILE A 549 -33.37 6.98 14.04
C ILE A 549 -32.77 5.62 13.71
N ALA A 550 -33.04 4.61 14.54
CA ALA A 550 -32.39 3.29 14.47
C ALA A 550 -32.46 2.62 13.07
N LEU A 551 -33.57 2.80 12.34
CA LEU A 551 -33.73 2.26 10.98
C LEU A 551 -32.86 2.98 9.94
N LEU A 552 -32.72 4.31 10.06
CA LEU A 552 -31.99 5.19 9.13
C LEU A 552 -30.51 5.35 9.50
N GLY A 553 -30.13 4.99 10.73
CA GLY A 553 -28.75 4.99 11.23
C GLY A 553 -28.02 3.68 11.00
N ARG A 554 -28.71 2.62 10.54
CA ARG A 554 -28.13 1.28 10.32
C ARG A 554 -27.54 1.08 8.93
N PHE A 555 -27.95 1.90 7.96
CA PHE A 555 -27.52 1.79 6.57
C PHE A 555 -26.89 3.11 6.10
N GLY A 556 -25.63 3.04 5.70
CA GLY A 556 -24.96 4.13 4.99
C GLY A 556 -25.49 4.25 3.57
N ILE A 557 -26.66 4.87 3.40
CA ILE A 557 -27.39 4.98 2.12
C ILE A 557 -27.07 6.26 1.35
N ILE A 558 -26.37 7.22 1.95
CA ILE A 558 -25.89 8.40 1.23
C ILE A 558 -24.51 8.07 0.65
N PRO A 559 -24.31 8.18 -0.68
CA PRO A 559 -23.01 7.94 -1.26
C PRO A 559 -22.01 8.99 -0.77
N ASN A 560 -20.87 8.55 -0.26
CA ASN A 560 -19.73 9.43 -0.04
C ASN A 560 -18.96 9.58 -1.37
N VAL A 561 -19.47 10.47 -2.22
CA VAL A 561 -18.93 10.70 -3.58
C VAL A 561 -17.49 11.22 -3.54
N GLY A 562 -17.13 11.96 -2.49
CA GLY A 562 -15.78 12.54 -2.34
C GLY A 562 -14.67 11.49 -2.20
N ASP A 563 -15.01 10.34 -1.61
CA ASP A 563 -14.03 9.26 -1.37
C ASP A 563 -14.08 8.15 -2.43
N MET A 564 -14.96 8.27 -3.44
CA MET A 564 -14.99 7.37 -4.58
C MET A 564 -13.70 7.54 -5.37
N ARG A 565 -13.03 6.42 -5.68
CA ARG A 565 -11.68 6.48 -6.23
C ARG A 565 -11.34 5.27 -7.07
N TRP A 566 -10.48 5.49 -8.05
CA TRP A 566 -9.79 4.41 -8.76
C TRP A 566 -8.86 3.69 -7.79
N ILE A 567 -8.89 2.36 -7.82
CA ILE A 567 -7.98 1.53 -7.03
C ILE A 567 -6.60 1.64 -7.66
N ARG A 568 -5.62 2.03 -6.85
CA ARG A 568 -4.28 2.39 -7.30
C ARG A 568 -3.28 1.24 -7.15
#